data_AF-A0A351Z8K8-F1
#
_entry.id   AF-A0A351Z8K8-F1
#
_cell.length_a   1.000
_cell.length_b   1.000
_cell.length_c   1.000
_cell.angle_alpha   90.00
_cell.angle_beta   90.00
_cell.angle_gamma   90.00
#
_symmetry.space_group_name_H-M   'P 1'
#
loop_
_entity.id
_entity.type
_entity.pdbx_description
1 polymer ?
#
loop_
_entity_poly.entity_id
_entity_poly.type
_entity_poly.pdbx_seq_one_letter_code
_entity_poly.pdbx_strand_id
1 'polypeptide(L)' 'MNHKRGRPKNRRAGCLLCKNWKMNGAGKNSKEYERPADRRRRLGCEQDLREMLDRNPKVYCP' A
#
# COMPACT_ATOMS: atom_id res chain seq x y z
N MET A 1 0.52 -26.13 6.05
CA MET A 1 1.08 -24.78 6.27
C MET A 1 1.54 -24.18 4.93
N ASN A 2 1.52 -22.85 4.72
CA ASN A 2 1.28 -22.15 3.43
C ASN A 2 2.07 -22.56 2.15
N HIS A 3 1.61 -23.70 1.60
CA HIS A 3 1.87 -24.41 0.35
C HIS A 3 1.46 -23.67 -0.96
N LYS A 4 1.45 -22.32 -1.00
CA LYS A 4 0.83 -21.49 -2.09
C LYS A 4 -0.59 -21.97 -2.44
N ARG A 5 -1.40 -22.14 -1.39
CA ARG A 5 -2.01 -23.44 -1.08
C ARG A 5 -2.87 -24.02 -2.22
N GLY A 6 -2.19 -24.75 -3.11
CA GLY A 6 -2.73 -25.72 -4.08
C GLY A 6 -3.03 -25.24 -5.50
N ARG A 7 -2.85 -23.96 -5.85
CA ARG A 7 -3.64 -23.45 -6.99
C ARG A 7 -2.98 -22.44 -7.92
N PRO A 8 -3.33 -22.52 -9.23
CA PRO A 8 -2.82 -21.62 -10.24
C PRO A 8 -3.49 -20.25 -10.10
N LYS A 9 -2.69 -19.20 -10.30
CA LYS A 9 -3.22 -17.84 -10.44
C LYS A 9 -2.77 -17.12 -11.72
N ASN A 10 -2.39 -17.90 -12.73
CA ASN A 10 -1.25 -17.66 -13.61
C ASN A 10 0.06 -17.60 -12.77
N ARG A 11 0.98 -18.53 -13.02
CA ARG A 11 2.04 -18.92 -12.05
C ARG A 11 2.98 -17.79 -11.61
N ARG A 12 2.98 -16.64 -12.30
CA ARG A 12 3.77 -15.44 -11.98
C ARG A 12 3.21 -14.60 -10.83
N ALA A 13 1.92 -14.71 -10.52
CA ALA A 13 1.29 -13.82 -9.54
C ALA A 13 1.77 -14.03 -8.09
N GLY A 14 2.40 -15.17 -7.76
CA GLY A 14 2.81 -15.45 -6.38
C GLY A 14 1.62 -15.73 -5.45
N CYS A 15 1.88 -16.10 -4.20
CA CYS A 15 0.82 -16.47 -3.25
C CYS A 15 -0.03 -15.24 -2.88
N LEU A 16 -1.33 -15.42 -2.82
CA LEU A 16 -2.29 -14.37 -2.52
C LEU A 16 -2.44 -14.01 -1.06
N LEU A 17 -2.15 -14.98 -0.21
CA LEU A 17 -2.06 -14.79 1.22
C LEU A 17 -0.74 -14.10 1.60
N CYS A 18 0.24 -14.09 0.69
CA CYS A 18 1.50 -13.37 0.88
C CYS A 18 1.49 -11.99 0.20
N LYS A 19 0.54 -11.75 -0.70
CA LYS A 19 0.43 -10.52 -1.49
C LYS A 19 -1.04 -10.11 -1.52
N ASN A 20 -1.52 -9.57 -0.41
CA ASN A 20 -2.93 -9.23 -0.18
C ASN A 20 -3.45 -8.26 -1.25
N TRP A 21 -2.61 -7.34 -1.74
CA TRP A 21 -2.92 -6.44 -2.86
C TRP A 21 -3.25 -7.12 -4.20
N LYS A 22 -2.99 -8.42 -4.33
CA LYS A 22 -3.38 -9.24 -5.50
C LYS A 22 -4.70 -9.96 -5.31
N MET A 23 -5.36 -9.83 -4.15
CA MET A 23 -6.69 -10.37 -3.91
C MET A 23 -7.73 -9.43 -4.50
N ASN A 24 -8.56 -9.93 -5.41
CA ASN A 24 -9.63 -9.14 -6.01
C ASN A 24 -10.74 -8.89 -4.97
N GLY A 25 -11.30 -7.67 -4.96
CA GLY A 25 -12.45 -7.32 -4.11
C GLY A 25 -12.14 -7.10 -2.63
N ALA A 26 -10.98 -7.53 -2.14
CA ALA A 26 -10.58 -7.33 -0.75
C ALA A 26 -9.88 -5.96 -0.57
N GLY A 27 -10.36 -5.17 0.38
CA GLY A 27 -9.61 -4.07 0.98
C GLY A 27 -9.18 -2.94 0.04
N LYS A 28 -9.90 -2.64 -1.05
CA LYS A 28 -9.54 -1.55 -1.99
C LYS A 28 -9.22 -0.20 -1.34
N ASN A 29 -9.80 0.05 -0.16
CA ASN A 29 -9.62 1.29 0.61
C ASN A 29 -8.69 1.12 1.83
N SER A 30 -8.07 -0.05 2.00
CA SER A 30 -7.18 -0.36 3.11
C SER A 30 -5.71 -0.29 2.70
N LYS A 31 -4.90 0.38 3.52
CA LYS A 31 -3.43 0.48 3.37
C LYS A 31 -2.73 -0.91 3.37
N GLU A 32 -3.39 -1.91 3.94
CA GLU A 32 -2.87 -3.29 4.01
C GLU A 32 -2.97 -4.03 2.66
N TYR A 33 -3.93 -3.64 1.82
CA TYR A 33 -4.17 -4.20 0.49
C TYR A 33 -3.64 -3.30 -0.63
N GLU A 34 -2.92 -2.24 -0.26
CA GLU A 34 -2.26 -1.32 -1.17
C GLU A 34 -1.08 -2.00 -1.89
N ARG A 35 -0.89 -1.72 -3.19
CA ARG A 35 0.28 -2.23 -3.90
C ARG A 35 1.55 -1.57 -3.33
N PRO A 36 2.69 -2.27 -3.28
CA PRO A 36 3.93 -1.68 -2.75
C PRO A 36 4.36 -0.38 -3.46
N ALA A 37 4.05 -0.23 -4.76
CA ALA A 37 4.33 1.01 -5.49
C ALA A 37 3.44 2.16 -5.02
N ASP A 38 2.13 1.92 -4.86
CA ASP A 38 1.18 2.92 -4.39
C ASP A 38 1.51 3.35 -2.95
N ARG A 39 1.86 2.39 -2.08
CA ARG A 39 2.33 2.67 -0.72
C ARG A 39 3.53 3.61 -0.70
N ARG A 40 4.53 3.37 -1.57
CA ARG A 40 5.70 4.24 -1.67
C ARG A 40 5.33 5.66 -2.11
N ARG A 41 4.41 5.81 -3.08
CA ARG A 41 3.92 7.13 -3.49
C ARG A 41 3.19 7.84 -2.34
N ARG A 42 2.33 7.13 -1.61
CA ARG A 42 1.62 7.68 -0.45
C ARG A 42 2.58 8.14 0.63
N LEU A 43 3.55 7.30 1.00
CA LEU A 43 4.55 7.65 2.02
C LEU A 43 5.43 8.82 1.59
N GLY A 44 5.82 8.89 0.31
CA GLY A 44 6.55 10.04 -0.24
C GLY A 44 5.74 11.33 -0.14
N CYS A 45 4.48 11.31 -0.58
CA CYS A 45 3.59 12.46 -0.45
C CYS A 45 3.37 12.88 1.02
N GLU A 46 3.20 11.91 1.95
CA GLU A 46 3.10 12.18 3.38
C GLU A 46 4.39 12.82 3.94
N GLN A 47 5.56 12.40 3.46
CA GLN A 47 6.85 13.01 3.83
C GLN A 47 6.99 14.42 3.27
N ASP A 48 6.64 14.65 2.01
CA ASP A 48 6.70 15.97 1.37
C ASP A 48 5.76 16.96 2.09
N LEU A 49 4.53 16.54 2.39
CA LEU A 49 3.58 17.34 3.18
C LEU A 49 4.13 17.63 4.58
N ARG A 50 4.74 16.63 5.22
CA ARG A 50 5.35 16.81 6.53
C ARG A 50 6.48 17.84 6.49
N GLU A 51 7.36 17.74 5.50
CA GLU A 51 8.46 18.67 5.30
C GLU A 51 7.95 20.09 4.98
N MET A 52 6.87 20.23 4.19
CA MET A 52 6.22 21.52 3.94
C MET A 52 5.68 22.15 5.22
N LEU A 53 5.00 21.37 6.06
CA LEU A 53 4.45 21.83 7.34
C LEU A 53 5.56 22.20 8.34
N ASP A 54 6.64 21.40 8.40
CA ASP A 54 7.78 21.67 9.26
C ASP A 54 8.55 22.92 8.81
N ARG A 55 8.66 23.16 7.48
CA ARG A 55 9.28 24.38 6.91
C ARG A 55 8.44 25.64 7.11
N ASN A 56 7.11 25.52 7.16
CA ASN A 56 6.23 26.67 7.22
C ASN A 56 5.06 26.46 8.21
N PRO A 57 5.34 26.47 9.53
CA PRO A 57 4.36 26.12 10.56
C PRO A 57 3.18 27.11 10.67
N LYS A 58 3.27 28.28 10.03
CA LYS A 58 2.21 29.31 10.04
C LYS A 58 1.11 29.11 8.99
N VAL A 59 1.23 28.12 8.10
CA VAL A 59 0.23 27.87 7.03
C VAL A 59 -1.03 27.15 7.57
N TYR A 60 -1.01 26.71 8.83
CA TYR A 60 -2.15 26.08 9.49
C TYR A 60 -2.45 26.77 10.83
N CYS A 61 -2.84 28.03 10.79
CA CYS A 61 -3.64 28.63 11.85
C CYS A 61 -5.11 28.57 11.39
N PRO A 62 -6.01 27.87 12.12
CA PRO A 62 -7.44 27.85 11.79
C PRO A 62 -8.05 29.25 11.80
#